data_AF-L0K5W2-F1
#
_entry.id   AF-L0K5W2-F1
#
_cell.length_a   1.000
_cell.length_b   1.000
_cell.length_c   1.000
_cell.angle_alpha   90.00
_cell.angle_beta   90.00
_cell.angle_gamma   90.00
#
_symmetry.space_group_name_H-M   'P 1'
#
loop_
_entity.id
_entity.type
_entity.pdbx_description
1 polymer ?
#
loop_
_entity_poly.entity_id
_entity_poly.type
_entity_poly.pdbx_seq_one_letter_code
_entity_poly.pdbx_strand_id
1 'polypeptide(L)'
;MSTDPDHDSETADTLDLERPEEIQFGVTRGEHDLEIGPPRDYPDRADVSVHTAEDGVILSVDAMAGDHGTGHVDASLTADEARELSERLAAAARTED
;
A
#
# COMPACT_ATOMS: atom_id res chain seq x y z
N MET A 1 8.46 16.77 30.02
CA MET A 1 8.20 17.30 28.67
C MET A 1 9.35 16.83 27.82
N SER A 2 9.19 15.68 27.17
CA SER A 2 10.10 15.20 26.14
C SER A 2 9.42 15.50 24.83
N THR A 3 10.07 16.31 24.00
CA THR A 3 9.65 16.58 22.64
C THR A 3 10.20 15.43 21.80
N ASP A 4 9.32 14.53 21.36
CA ASP A 4 9.66 13.56 20.33
C ASP A 4 10.03 14.33 19.04
N PRO A 5 11.18 14.01 18.42
CA PRO A 5 11.65 14.71 17.24
C PRO A 5 10.70 14.46 16.07
N ASP A 6 10.43 15.53 15.32
CA ASP A 6 9.76 15.55 14.02
C ASP A 6 9.89 14.24 13.27
N HIS A 7 8.78 13.51 13.14
CA HIS A 7 8.63 12.50 12.12
C HIS A 7 8.73 13.28 10.81
N ASP A 8 9.84 13.10 10.09
CA ASP A 8 10.04 13.54 8.72
C ASP A 8 8.71 13.35 7.98
N SER A 9 8.04 14.46 7.70
CA SER A 9 6.83 14.45 6.90
C SER A 9 7.31 14.27 5.48
N GLU A 10 7.71 13.04 5.16
CA GLU A 10 7.85 12.58 3.77
C GLU A 10 6.59 13.09 3.07
N THR A 11 6.78 14.03 2.14
CA THR A 11 5.67 14.69 1.48
C THR A 11 5.02 13.64 0.58
N ALA A 12 4.02 12.96 1.12
CA ALA A 12 3.27 11.95 0.40
C ALA A 12 2.44 12.67 -0.67
N ASP A 13 2.88 12.55 -1.92
CA ASP A 13 2.09 12.99 -3.06
C ASP A 13 0.80 12.16 -3.08
N THR A 14 -0.36 12.82 -2.96
CA THR A 14 -1.65 12.16 -2.73
C THR A 14 -2.52 12.26 -3.97
N LEU A 15 -3.01 11.12 -4.47
CA LEU A 15 -3.98 11.07 -5.57
C LEU A 15 -5.40 10.92 -4.99
N ASP A 16 -6.26 11.89 -5.25
CA ASP A 16 -7.68 11.79 -4.94
C ASP A 16 -8.37 10.96 -6.02
N LEU A 17 -9.07 9.90 -5.59
CA LEU A 17 -9.81 9.05 -6.52
C LEU A 17 -11.20 9.63 -6.80
N GLU A 18 -11.65 9.50 -8.05
CA GLU A 18 -12.98 9.81 -8.55
C GLU A 18 -14.02 8.83 -7.98
N ARG A 19 -13.61 7.60 -7.67
CA ARG A 19 -14.47 6.51 -7.18
C ARG A 19 -13.94 5.91 -5.86
N PRO A 20 -13.83 6.71 -4.78
CA PRO A 20 -13.30 6.23 -3.50
C PRO A 20 -14.15 5.11 -2.88
N GLU A 21 -15.44 5.01 -3.25
CA GLU A 21 -16.35 3.94 -2.83
C GLU A 21 -16.01 2.56 -3.42
N GLU A 22 -15.23 2.51 -4.49
CA GLU A 22 -14.77 1.25 -5.08
C GLU A 22 -13.50 0.70 -4.41
N ILE A 23 -12.90 1.47 -3.48
CA ILE A 23 -11.71 1.01 -2.75
C ILE A 23 -12.11 -0.07 -1.75
N GLN A 24 -11.44 -1.22 -1.83
CA GLN A 24 -11.63 -2.33 -0.90
C GLN A 24 -10.40 -2.47 0.00
N PHE A 25 -10.64 -2.41 1.31
CA PHE A 25 -9.61 -2.60 2.32
C PHE A 25 -9.81 -3.95 3.03
N GLY A 26 -8.76 -4.75 3.07
CA GLY A 26 -8.66 -5.93 3.90
C GLY A 26 -7.52 -5.77 4.89
N VAL A 27 -7.81 -5.84 6.19
CA VAL A 27 -6.75 -5.88 7.22
C VAL A 27 -6.99 -7.06 8.14
N THR A 28 -5.95 -7.84 8.37
CA THR A 28 -5.97 -8.93 9.35
C THR A 28 -4.82 -8.73 10.31
N ARG A 29 -5.11 -8.68 11.61
CA ARG A 29 -4.09 -8.72 12.64
C ARG A 29 -3.62 -10.18 12.78
N GLY A 30 -2.31 -10.39 12.72
CA GLY A 30 -1.71 -11.70 12.91
C GLY A 30 -1.99 -12.26 14.31
N GLU A 31 -1.88 -13.58 14.41
CA GLU A 31 -2.45 -14.41 15.46
C GLU A 31 -1.93 -14.07 16.87
N HIS A 32 -2.82 -14.12 17.85
CA HIS A 32 -2.48 -14.08 19.29
C HIS A 32 -2.25 -15.49 19.86
N ASP A 33 -2.21 -16.53 19.05
CA ASP A 33 -2.21 -17.91 19.55
C ASP A 33 -0.97 -18.71 19.18
N LEU A 34 -0.44 -19.34 20.21
CA LEU A 34 0.93 -19.80 20.37
C LEU A 34 1.00 -21.27 19.95
N GLU A 35 1.05 -21.58 18.65
CA GLU A 35 1.52 -22.91 18.25
C GLU A 35 3.04 -22.97 18.48
N ILE A 36 3.47 -23.77 19.47
CA ILE A 36 4.88 -24.10 19.71
C ILE A 36 5.38 -24.98 18.56
N GLY A 37 5.60 -24.35 17.41
CA GLY A 37 6.51 -24.80 16.35
C GLY A 37 7.84 -24.03 16.46
N PRO A 38 8.89 -24.40 15.71
CA PRO A 38 10.09 -23.57 15.62
C PRO A 38 9.70 -22.14 15.21
N PRO A 39 10.36 -21.09 15.73
CA PRO A 39 10.04 -19.70 15.39
C PRO A 39 9.92 -19.54 13.87
N ARG A 40 8.72 -19.25 13.38
CA ARG A 40 8.50 -18.97 11.97
C ARG A 40 8.53 -17.46 11.83
N ASP A 41 9.72 -16.88 11.86
CA ASP A 41 9.88 -15.47 11.49
C ASP A 41 9.51 -15.33 10.01
N TYR A 42 8.24 -15.00 9.73
CA TYR A 42 7.85 -14.61 8.38
C TYR A 42 8.47 -13.25 8.07
N PRO A 43 9.19 -13.11 6.94
CA PRO A 43 9.79 -11.83 6.60
C PRO A 43 8.71 -10.82 6.20
N ASP A 44 9.01 -9.55 6.41
CA ASP A 44 8.21 -8.47 5.83
C ASP A 44 8.20 -8.61 4.30
N ARG A 45 7.02 -8.45 3.71
CA ARG A 45 6.83 -8.53 2.25
C ARG A 45 5.80 -7.51 1.80
N ALA A 46 6.08 -6.86 0.67
CA ALA A 46 5.11 -6.10 -0.08
C ALA A 46 5.05 -6.61 -1.53
N ASP A 47 3.84 -6.63 -2.09
CA ASP A 47 3.56 -6.96 -3.48
C ASP A 47 2.65 -5.87 -4.05
N VAL A 48 2.92 -5.46 -5.30
CA VAL A 48 2.11 -4.48 -6.01
C VAL A 48 1.81 -5.06 -7.39
N SER A 49 0.53 -5.20 -7.69
CA SER A 49 0.06 -5.69 -8.99
C SER A 49 -0.89 -4.71 -9.64
N VAL A 50 -0.88 -4.72 -10.98
CA VAL A 50 -1.74 -3.88 -11.81
C VAL A 50 -2.49 -4.78 -12.78
N HIS A 51 -3.82 -4.65 -12.80
CA HIS A 51 -4.70 -5.43 -13.66
C HIS A 51 -5.54 -4.51 -14.54
N THR A 52 -5.76 -4.91 -15.79
CA THR A 52 -6.71 -4.21 -16.66
C THR A 52 -8.14 -4.61 -16.30
N ALA A 53 -9.04 -3.63 -16.22
CA ALA A 53 -10.48 -3.81 -16.05
C ALA A 53 -11.24 -3.28 -17.28
N GLU A 54 -12.56 -3.48 -17.34
CA GLU A 54 -13.37 -3.05 -18.51
C GLU A 54 -13.32 -1.52 -18.73
N ASP A 55 -13.38 -0.74 -17.65
CA ASP A 55 -13.45 0.73 -17.70
C ASP A 55 -12.24 1.42 -17.04
N GLY A 56 -11.11 0.72 -16.91
CA GLY A 56 -9.93 1.27 -16.22
C GLY A 56 -8.89 0.23 -15.82
N VAL A 57 -8.24 0.46 -14.68
CA VAL A 57 -7.25 -0.46 -14.10
C VAL A 57 -7.53 -0.68 -12.61
N ILE A 58 -7.11 -1.81 -12.09
CA ILE A 58 -7.10 -2.11 -10.65
C ILE A 58 -5.65 -2.13 -10.20
N LEU A 59 -5.34 -1.30 -9.21
CA LEU A 59 -4.09 -1.34 -8.46
C LEU A 59 -4.34 -2.12 -7.17
N SER A 60 -3.59 -3.20 -6.98
CA SER A 60 -3.62 -4.00 -5.76
C SER A 60 -2.30 -3.86 -5.03
N VAL A 61 -2.38 -3.61 -3.72
CA VAL A 61 -1.21 -3.58 -2.83
C VAL A 61 -1.46 -4.55 -1.69
N ASP A 62 -0.57 -5.52 -1.55
CA ASP A 62 -0.52 -6.47 -0.45
C ASP A 62 0.74 -6.21 0.38
N ALA A 63 0.57 -6.07 1.69
CA ALA A 63 1.65 -5.89 2.64
C ALA A 63 1.52 -6.85 3.82
N MET A 64 2.62 -7.47 4.22
CA MET A 64 2.74 -8.35 5.36
C MET A 64 3.87 -7.86 6.26
N ALA A 65 3.57 -7.67 7.54
CA ALA A 65 4.52 -7.26 8.58
C ALA A 65 4.86 -8.47 9.48
N GLY A 66 5.50 -9.48 8.87
CA GLY A 66 5.73 -10.79 9.49
C GLY A 66 4.47 -11.35 10.16
N ASP A 67 4.59 -11.74 11.43
CA ASP A 67 3.49 -12.29 12.22
C ASP A 67 2.54 -11.24 12.80
N HIS A 68 2.79 -9.94 12.58
CA HIS A 68 2.02 -8.87 13.22
C HIS A 68 0.73 -8.55 12.48
N GLY A 69 0.72 -8.77 11.16
CA GLY A 69 -0.48 -8.62 10.37
C GLY A 69 -0.24 -8.45 8.88
N THR A 70 -1.35 -8.46 8.15
CA THR A 70 -1.42 -8.29 6.71
C THR A 70 -2.41 -7.19 6.37
N GLY A 71 -2.03 -6.31 5.45
CA GLY A 71 -2.90 -5.31 4.84
C GLY A 71 -3.01 -5.57 3.34
N HIS A 72 -4.20 -5.37 2.81
CA HIS A 72 -4.53 -5.47 1.40
C HIS A 72 -5.41 -4.28 1.02
N VAL A 73 -5.11 -3.66 -0.12
CA VAL A 73 -5.95 -2.64 -0.73
C VAL A 73 -6.07 -2.87 -2.22
N ASP A 74 -7.30 -2.86 -2.71
CA ASP A 74 -7.63 -2.78 -4.13
C ASP A 74 -8.24 -1.40 -4.43
N ALA A 75 -7.69 -0.71 -5.41
CA ALA A 75 -8.18 0.57 -5.89
C ALA A 75 -8.48 0.50 -7.40
N SER A 76 -9.75 0.76 -7.76
CA SER A 76 -10.15 1.01 -9.13
C SER A 76 -9.73 2.41 -9.55
N LEU A 77 -9.05 2.52 -10.69
CA LEU A 77 -8.65 3.78 -11.30
C LEU A 77 -9.25 3.89 -12.71
N THR A 78 -9.74 5.08 -13.07
CA THR A 78 -10.01 5.44 -14.47
C THR A 78 -8.71 5.51 -15.26
N ALA A 79 -8.81 5.57 -16.59
CA ALA A 79 -7.64 5.70 -17.45
C ALA A 79 -6.86 7.00 -17.20
N ASP A 80 -7.57 8.09 -16.87
CA ASP A 80 -6.97 9.39 -16.58
C ASP A 80 -6.25 9.37 -15.22
N GLU A 81 -6.87 8.79 -14.18
CA GLU A 81 -6.25 8.62 -12.86
C GLU A 81 -5.02 7.70 -12.90
N ALA A 82 -5.09 6.60 -13.65
CA ALA A 82 -3.97 5.69 -13.83
C ALA A 82 -2.79 6.37 -14.53
N ARG A 83 -3.09 7.23 -15.50
CA ARG A 83 -2.08 8.04 -16.19
C ARG A 83 -1.46 9.05 -15.24
N GLU A 84 -2.27 9.78 -14.49
CA GLU A 84 -1.81 10.75 -13.50
C GLU A 84 -0.92 10.08 -12.44
N LEU A 85 -1.33 8.94 -11.90
CA LEU A 85 -0.54 8.15 -10.97
C LEU A 85 0.81 7.76 -11.57
N SER A 86 0.83 7.29 -12.82
CA SER A 86 2.06 6.94 -13.53
C SER A 86 3.00 8.13 -13.70
N GLU A 87 2.46 9.30 -14.04
CA GLU A 87 3.24 10.54 -14.19
C GLU A 87 3.83 11.01 -12.85
N ARG A 88 3.04 10.96 -11.77
CA ARG A 88 3.50 11.28 -10.41
C ARG A 88 4.55 10.31 -9.89
N LEU A 89 4.37 9.00 -10.08
CA LEU A 89 5.38 7.98 -9.75
C LEU A 89 6.69 8.22 -10.51
N ALA A 90 6.60 8.51 -11.81
CA ALA A 90 7.76 8.81 -12.64
C ALA A 90 8.46 10.12 -12.21
N ALA A 91 7.71 11.13 -11.76
CA ALA A 91 8.27 12.36 -11.22
C ALA A 91 8.97 12.12 -9.88
N ALA A 92 8.32 11.39 -8.96
CA ALA A 92 8.88 11.06 -7.65
C ALA A 92 10.17 10.24 -7.78
N ALA A 93 10.19 9.23 -8.65
CA ALA A 93 11.39 8.42 -8.93
C ALA A 93 12.53 9.18 -9.61
N ARG A 94 12.28 10.39 -10.15
CA ARG A 94 13.30 11.29 -10.70
C ARG A 94 13.89 12.24 -9.66
N THR A 95 13.39 12.22 -8.42
CA THR A 95 13.92 13.03 -7.32
C THR A 95 15.28 12.48 -6.88
N GLU A 96 16.30 13.01 -7.55
CA GLU A 96 17.74 13.19 -7.25
C GLU A 96 18.50 12.13 -6.40
N ASP A 97 19.56 11.60 -7.02
CA ASP A 97 20.75 10.92 -6.47
C ASP A 97 21.54 11.81 -5.47
#